data_AF-A0A7K3J0M4-F1
#
_entry.id   AF-A0A7K3J0M4-F1
#
_cell.length_a   1.000
_cell.length_b   1.000
_cell.length_c   1.000
_cell.angle_alpha   90.00
_cell.angle_beta   90.00
_cell.angle_gamma   90.00
#
_symmetry.space_group_name_H-M   'P 1'
#
loop_
_entity.id
_entity.type
_entity.pdbx_description
1 polymer ?
#
loop_
_entity_poly.entity_id
_entity_poly.type
_entity_poly.pdbx_seq_one_letter_code
_entity_poly.pdbx_strand_id
1 'polypeptide(L)'
;KAHEYFKTNDRGKLIMACGTGKTFNVLRIAENETNGKGTILYLVPSISLLGQILREWTTYAQEPINSICICSDPEVSLSKSKNEDLDSFSVVDLALPASTDVHDIIRQFRYYKRNGSKGMTVVFSTYQSIEVISSTQKKLRKELPEIDEFDLIICDEAHRTTGVTLKGDDESAFVKVHDNDFIKAKKRLYMTATPRLYSDDIKSKAAQADAVLCSMDDLDMYGDEIYRIGFGEAVEKDLLTDYKVLILTLSDKDVPPAVQKMIADKESEINTDDASKLIGCINALSKQILGDEGIIKDSDPEPMKRAVGFCQSIAVSKKITATFNTATSAYINSLPEEKKSSMVVLESKHIDGTMSAPQRDELLSWLKGDVNENECRILTN
;
A
#
# COMPACT_ATOMS: atom_id res chain seq x y z
N LYS A 1 18.58 -16.72 -8.16
CA LYS A 1 18.15 -16.01 -9.39
C LYS A 1 18.71 -14.58 -9.40
N ALA A 2 18.33 -13.70 -8.46
CA ALA A 2 18.83 -12.32 -8.41
C ALA A 2 20.37 -12.22 -8.42
N HIS A 3 21.06 -13.01 -7.59
CA HIS A 3 22.52 -13.02 -7.54
C HIS A 3 23.18 -13.32 -8.90
N GLU A 4 22.74 -14.38 -9.58
CA GLU A 4 23.26 -14.73 -10.90
C GLU A 4 22.97 -13.65 -11.95
N TYR A 5 21.77 -13.07 -11.91
CA TYR A 5 21.36 -12.00 -12.81
C TYR A 5 22.23 -10.74 -12.66
N PHE A 6 22.49 -10.32 -11.42
CA PHE A 6 23.26 -9.13 -11.08
C PHE A 6 24.79 -9.29 -11.22
N LYS A 7 25.28 -10.45 -11.68
CA LYS A 7 26.70 -10.59 -12.11
C LYS A 7 26.98 -9.93 -13.45
N THR A 8 25.96 -9.81 -14.30
CA THR A 8 26.10 -9.30 -15.68
C THR A 8 25.20 -8.12 -16.00
N ASN A 9 24.30 -7.75 -15.09
CA ASN A 9 23.32 -6.69 -15.28
C ASN A 9 23.28 -5.78 -14.05
N ASP A 10 22.98 -4.50 -14.26
CA ASP A 10 22.91 -3.50 -13.20
C ASP A 10 21.46 -3.12 -12.84
N ARG A 11 20.48 -3.51 -13.67
CA ARG A 11 19.06 -3.18 -13.48
C ARG A 11 18.22 -4.43 -13.66
N GLY A 12 17.18 -4.61 -12.85
CA GLY A 12 16.22 -5.68 -13.08
C GLY A 12 14.93 -5.51 -12.30
N LYS A 13 13.93 -6.31 -12.70
CA LYS A 13 12.56 -6.27 -12.17
C LYS A 13 12.23 -7.53 -11.36
N LEU A 14 11.52 -7.33 -10.26
CA LEU A 14 10.94 -8.37 -9.43
C LEU A 14 9.41 -8.20 -9.41
N ILE A 15 8.70 -9.06 -10.16
CA ILE A 15 7.25 -8.99 -10.27
C ILE A 15 6.63 -10.05 -9.36
N MET A 16 5.97 -9.63 -8.29
CA MET A 16 5.45 -10.55 -7.27
C MET A 16 4.07 -10.13 -6.82
N ALA A 17 3.11 -11.07 -6.85
CA ALA A 17 1.77 -10.85 -6.32
C ALA A 17 1.80 -10.38 -4.86
N CYS A 18 0.88 -9.47 -4.50
CA CYS A 18 0.72 -9.00 -3.12
C CYS A 18 0.53 -10.18 -2.16
N GLY A 19 1.16 -10.13 -0.99
CA GLY A 19 1.10 -11.21 0.01
C GLY A 19 2.14 -12.32 -0.16
N THR A 20 2.85 -12.41 -1.28
CA THR A 20 3.90 -13.44 -1.50
C THR A 20 5.27 -13.11 -0.86
N GLY A 21 5.34 -12.08 -0.02
CA GLY A 21 6.55 -11.72 0.73
C GLY A 21 7.60 -10.94 -0.07
N LYS A 22 7.19 -10.06 -0.99
CA LYS A 22 8.09 -9.19 -1.79
C LYS A 22 9.13 -8.46 -0.91
N THR A 23 8.68 -7.82 0.17
CA THR A 23 9.52 -7.07 1.12
C THR A 23 10.59 -7.94 1.79
N PHE A 24 10.20 -9.10 2.30
CA PHE A 24 11.13 -10.06 2.90
C PHE A 24 12.15 -10.60 1.90
N ASN A 25 11.71 -10.94 0.68
CA ASN A 25 12.60 -11.46 -0.35
C ASN A 25 13.66 -10.42 -0.75
N VAL A 26 13.28 -9.15 -0.90
CA VAL A 26 14.24 -8.11 -1.26
C VAL A 26 15.26 -7.82 -0.14
N LEU A 27 14.89 -7.99 1.14
CA LEU A 27 15.86 -7.96 2.25
C LEU A 27 16.94 -9.04 2.07
N ARG A 28 16.54 -10.28 1.76
CA ARG A 28 17.50 -11.38 1.51
C ARG A 28 18.38 -11.13 0.30
N ILE A 29 17.84 -10.51 -0.76
CA ILE A 29 18.62 -10.10 -1.93
C ILE A 29 19.65 -9.05 -1.52
N ALA A 30 19.25 -8.01 -0.79
CA ALA A 30 20.14 -6.97 -0.29
C ALA A 30 21.27 -7.51 0.59
N GLU A 31 20.95 -8.40 1.54
CA GLU A 31 21.93 -9.06 2.39
C GLU A 31 22.95 -9.86 1.57
N ASN A 32 22.48 -10.65 0.59
CA ASN A 32 23.35 -11.46 -0.26
C ASN A 32 24.22 -10.62 -1.20
N GLU A 33 23.64 -9.62 -1.88
CA GLU A 33 24.35 -8.80 -2.87
C GLU A 33 25.41 -7.90 -2.25
N THR A 34 25.28 -7.62 -0.94
CA THR A 34 26.19 -6.73 -0.22
C THR A 34 27.01 -7.44 0.86
N ASN A 35 26.93 -8.77 0.95
CA ASN A 35 27.50 -9.57 2.03
C ASN A 35 27.14 -9.02 3.43
N GLY A 36 25.91 -8.52 3.57
CA GLY A 36 25.36 -7.96 4.81
C GLY A 36 25.95 -6.62 5.25
N LYS A 37 26.73 -5.92 4.41
CA LYS A 37 27.50 -4.71 4.81
C LYS A 37 27.40 -3.51 3.88
N GLY A 38 26.55 -3.55 2.86
CA GLY A 38 26.46 -2.47 1.86
C GLY A 38 25.68 -1.24 2.32
N THR A 39 25.73 -0.21 1.47
CA THR A 39 24.89 0.99 1.57
C THR A 39 23.73 0.89 0.58
N ILE A 40 22.51 0.86 1.10
CA ILE A 40 21.29 0.60 0.34
C ILE A 40 20.39 1.83 0.40
N LEU A 41 19.70 2.12 -0.70
CA LEU A 41 18.60 3.06 -0.74
C LEU A 41 17.30 2.30 -1.01
N TYR A 42 16.32 2.40 -0.12
CA TYR A 42 14.99 1.81 -0.29
C TYR A 42 13.98 2.94 -0.48
N LEU A 43 13.40 3.01 -1.68
CA LEU A 43 12.43 4.02 -2.07
C LEU A 43 11.00 3.48 -2.02
N VAL A 44 10.12 4.24 -1.37
CA VAL A 44 8.69 3.95 -1.24
C VAL A 44 7.83 5.16 -1.61
N PRO A 45 6.57 4.96 -2.02
CA PRO A 45 5.65 6.06 -2.32
C PRO A 45 5.12 6.87 -1.14
N SER A 46 5.11 6.33 0.09
CA SER A 46 4.46 6.97 1.25
C SER A 46 5.18 6.68 2.56
N ILE A 47 4.96 7.55 3.56
CA ILE A 47 5.52 7.40 4.91
C ILE A 47 4.97 6.16 5.62
N SER A 48 3.68 5.84 5.45
CA SER A 48 3.07 4.65 6.08
C SER A 48 3.79 3.36 5.64
N LEU A 49 4.04 3.23 4.33
CA LEU A 49 4.76 2.08 3.81
C LEU A 49 6.21 2.08 4.31
N LEU A 50 6.87 3.25 4.36
CA LEU A 50 8.23 3.38 4.92
C LEU A 50 8.31 2.80 6.34
N GLY A 51 7.36 3.17 7.21
CA GLY A 51 7.29 2.66 8.57
C GLY A 51 7.10 1.14 8.63
N GLN A 52 6.30 0.57 7.73
CA GLN A 52 6.13 -0.88 7.60
C GLN A 52 7.44 -1.57 7.19
N ILE A 53 8.08 -1.10 6.12
CA ILE A 53 9.33 -1.69 5.62
C ILE A 53 10.43 -1.59 6.67
N LEU A 54 10.57 -0.43 7.32
CA LEU A 54 11.57 -0.21 8.38
C LEU A 54 11.38 -1.22 9.52
N ARG A 55 10.16 -1.42 10.00
CA ARG A 55 9.87 -2.42 11.05
C ARG A 55 10.20 -3.82 10.59
N GLU A 56 9.71 -4.21 9.41
CA GLU A 56 9.93 -5.56 8.86
C GLU A 56 11.43 -5.85 8.68
N TRP A 57 12.18 -4.93 8.06
CA TRP A 57 13.61 -5.07 7.85
C TRP A 57 14.39 -5.10 9.17
N THR A 58 14.04 -4.26 10.14
CA THR A 58 14.67 -4.27 11.47
C THR A 58 14.41 -5.59 12.22
N THR A 59 13.22 -6.19 12.04
CA THR A 59 12.85 -7.46 12.69
C THR A 59 13.51 -8.69 12.07
N TYR A 60 13.60 -8.75 10.73
CA TYR A 60 13.97 -9.99 10.02
C TYR A 60 15.40 -10.00 9.47
N ALA A 61 16.14 -8.90 9.54
CA ALA A 61 17.53 -8.85 9.12
C ALA A 61 18.41 -9.78 9.94
N GLN A 62 19.41 -10.39 9.31
CA GLN A 62 20.38 -11.27 9.97
C GLN A 62 21.28 -10.51 10.94
N GLU A 63 21.60 -9.27 10.59
CA GLU A 63 22.39 -8.35 11.40
C GLU A 63 21.60 -7.04 11.60
N PRO A 64 21.74 -6.36 12.75
CA PRO A 64 21.07 -5.08 12.98
C PRO A 64 21.39 -4.05 11.89
N ILE A 65 20.34 -3.47 11.30
CA ILE A 65 20.44 -2.48 10.23
C ILE A 65 20.72 -1.09 10.79
N ASN A 66 21.67 -0.40 10.16
CA ASN A 66 21.91 1.03 10.40
C ASN A 66 20.90 1.85 9.59
N SER A 67 19.74 2.10 10.18
CA SER A 67 18.61 2.73 9.50
C SER A 67 18.71 4.25 9.49
N ILE A 68 18.56 4.86 8.32
CA ILE A 68 18.47 6.31 8.13
C ILE A 68 17.17 6.62 7.41
N CYS A 69 16.32 7.49 7.96
CA CYS A 69 15.03 7.83 7.37
C CYS A 69 15.07 9.23 6.75
N ILE A 70 14.79 9.34 5.45
CA ILE A 70 14.70 10.62 4.73
C ILE A 70 13.28 10.75 4.17
N CYS A 71 12.45 11.57 4.80
CA CYS A 71 11.04 11.71 4.45
C CYS A 71 10.69 13.18 4.26
N SER A 72 10.11 13.51 3.11
CA SER A 72 9.55 14.82 2.79
C SER A 72 8.24 14.55 2.08
N ASP A 73 7.17 14.41 2.84
CA ASP A 73 5.86 14.25 2.25
C ASP A 73 5.27 15.63 1.95
N PRO A 74 4.84 15.91 0.70
CA PRO A 74 4.03 17.07 0.39
C PRO A 74 2.88 17.25 1.37
N GLU A 75 2.21 16.18 1.83
CA GLU A 75 1.08 16.27 2.76
C GLU A 75 1.46 16.85 4.13
N VAL A 76 2.67 16.55 4.61
CA VAL A 76 3.19 17.15 5.86
C VAL A 76 3.49 18.64 5.66
N SER A 77 3.92 19.06 4.47
CA SER A 77 4.15 20.47 4.12
C SER A 77 2.88 21.23 3.70
N LEU A 78 1.89 20.54 3.14
CA LEU A 78 0.58 21.03 2.68
C LEU A 78 -0.45 21.06 3.81
N SER A 79 -0.14 20.55 5.01
CA SER A 79 -0.91 20.80 6.23
C SER A 79 -1.01 22.30 6.61
N LYS A 80 -0.36 23.20 5.86
CA LYS A 80 -0.61 24.65 5.88
C LYS A 80 -1.57 25.18 4.79
N SER A 81 -1.96 24.39 3.80
CA SER A 81 -2.90 24.82 2.75
C SER A 81 -3.74 23.66 2.17
N LYS A 82 -4.96 23.53 2.70
CA LYS A 82 -6.19 22.97 2.09
C LYS A 82 -6.03 21.88 1.01
N ASN A 83 -6.04 20.63 1.44
CA ASN A 83 -6.83 19.51 0.86
C ASN A 83 -6.80 18.34 1.86
N GLU A 84 -7.95 17.89 2.34
CA GLU A 84 -8.13 17.03 3.54
C GLU A 84 -8.43 15.55 3.25
N ASP A 85 -8.30 15.06 2.01
CA ASP A 85 -8.77 13.71 1.62
C ASP A 85 -7.66 12.72 1.19
N LEU A 86 -6.42 12.93 1.64
CA LEU A 86 -5.35 11.95 1.45
C LEU A 86 -4.85 11.43 2.80
N ASP A 87 -4.57 10.13 2.82
CA ASP A 87 -4.27 9.30 3.99
C ASP A 87 -2.92 9.71 4.64
N SER A 88 -2.91 10.85 5.33
CA SER A 88 -1.68 11.43 5.85
C SER A 88 -1.15 10.59 7.02
N PHE A 89 0.00 9.95 6.80
CA PHE A 89 0.80 9.33 7.86
C PHE A 89 1.87 10.34 8.25
N SER A 90 1.86 10.84 9.49
CA SER A 90 2.74 11.92 9.89
C SER A 90 4.16 11.40 10.16
N VAL A 91 5.19 12.23 9.93
CA VAL A 91 6.59 11.90 10.27
C VAL A 91 6.77 11.58 11.77
N VAL A 92 5.86 12.07 12.62
CA VAL A 92 5.87 11.86 14.09
C VAL A 92 5.64 10.38 14.45
N ASP A 93 5.01 9.61 13.56
CA ASP A 93 4.66 8.21 13.79
C ASP A 93 5.81 7.23 13.45
N LEU A 94 6.96 7.72 13.00
CA LEU A 94 8.17 6.92 12.79
C LEU A 94 8.93 6.74 14.10
N ALA A 95 9.27 5.50 14.44
CA ALA A 95 10.09 5.16 15.61
C ALA A 95 11.55 5.69 15.52
N LEU A 96 11.95 6.23 14.36
CA LEU A 96 13.23 6.90 14.11
C LEU A 96 12.98 8.33 13.62
N PRO A 97 13.79 9.31 14.05
CA PRO A 97 13.63 10.69 13.58
C PRO A 97 13.96 10.77 12.08
N ALA A 98 12.95 11.00 11.25
CA ALA A 98 13.20 11.31 9.85
C ALA A 98 13.85 12.70 9.72
N SER A 99 14.79 12.85 8.79
CA SER A 99 15.44 14.13 8.53
C SER A 99 15.44 14.44 7.04
N THR A 100 15.22 15.72 6.72
CA THR A 100 15.46 16.28 5.39
C THR A 100 16.74 17.15 5.36
N ASP A 101 17.40 17.30 6.51
CA ASP A 101 18.63 18.09 6.63
C ASP A 101 19.85 17.22 6.25
N VAL A 102 20.51 17.64 5.17
CA VAL A 102 21.67 16.93 4.63
C VAL A 102 22.82 16.84 5.63
N HIS A 103 23.07 17.85 6.47
CA HIS A 103 24.14 17.80 7.48
C HIS A 103 23.83 16.77 8.57
N ASP A 104 22.58 16.68 8.99
CA ASP A 104 22.12 15.72 9.98
C ASP A 104 22.20 14.28 9.47
N ILE A 105 21.79 14.05 8.22
CA ILE A 105 21.89 12.75 7.56
C ILE A 105 23.36 12.30 7.50
N ILE A 106 24.28 13.17 7.06
CA ILE A 106 25.72 12.87 7.02
C ILE A 106 26.26 12.55 8.42
N ARG A 107 25.79 13.23 9.46
CA ARG A 107 26.18 12.93 10.85
C ARG A 107 25.77 11.52 11.27
N GLN A 108 24.61 11.03 10.84
CA GLN A 108 24.16 9.65 11.08
C GLN A 108 25.08 8.63 10.39
N PHE A 109 25.42 8.85 9.10
CA PHE A 109 26.40 8.00 8.40
C PHE A 109 27.74 7.92 9.15
N ARG A 110 28.28 9.07 9.59
CA ARG A 110 29.53 9.09 10.38
C ARG A 110 29.40 8.35 11.71
N TYR A 111 28.26 8.47 12.38
CA TYR A 111 28.01 7.78 13.64
C TYR A 111 28.08 6.26 13.46
N TYR A 112 27.36 5.72 12.47
CA TYR A 112 27.36 4.28 12.19
C TYR A 112 28.75 3.76 11.78
N LYS A 113 29.49 4.53 10.97
CA LYS A 113 30.87 4.21 10.60
C LYS A 113 31.80 4.16 11.80
N ARG A 114 31.75 5.18 12.68
CA ARG A 114 32.62 5.28 13.87
C ARG A 114 32.39 4.17 14.87
N ASN A 115 31.15 3.69 14.99
CA ASN A 115 30.78 2.66 15.95
C ASN A 115 31.03 1.23 15.44
N GLY A 116 31.57 1.05 14.22
CA GLY A 116 31.91 -0.26 13.68
C GLY A 116 30.69 -1.18 13.50
N SER A 117 29.56 -0.58 13.13
CA SER A 117 28.28 -1.29 13.01
C SER A 117 28.40 -2.42 11.97
N LYS A 118 27.93 -3.63 12.33
CA LYS A 118 28.20 -4.85 11.55
C LYS A 118 27.30 -5.03 10.33
N GLY A 119 26.07 -4.53 10.39
CA GLY A 119 25.06 -4.70 9.34
C GLY A 119 25.09 -3.59 8.28
N MET A 120 24.20 -3.74 7.29
CA MET A 120 24.01 -2.81 6.18
C MET A 120 23.58 -1.43 6.68
N THR A 121 23.96 -0.39 5.96
CA THR A 121 23.39 0.96 6.12
C THR A 121 22.28 1.15 5.11
N VAL A 122 21.05 1.30 5.60
CA VAL A 122 19.86 1.38 4.73
C VAL A 122 19.21 2.75 4.92
N VAL A 123 19.18 3.50 3.82
CA VAL A 123 18.44 4.75 3.70
C VAL A 123 17.02 4.41 3.26
N PHE A 124 16.07 4.51 4.17
CA PHE A 124 14.65 4.41 3.85
C PHE A 124 14.13 5.79 3.48
N SER A 125 13.50 5.92 2.31
CA SER A 125 13.07 7.23 1.84
C SER A 125 11.84 7.19 0.97
N THR A 126 11.07 8.28 1.03
CA THR A 126 9.98 8.53 0.08
C THR A 126 10.55 9.01 -1.26
N TYR A 127 9.94 8.65 -2.39
CA TYR A 127 10.36 9.18 -3.71
C TYR A 127 10.38 10.71 -3.75
N GLN A 128 9.51 11.38 -3.01
CA GLN A 128 9.43 12.84 -2.93
C GLN A 128 10.70 13.48 -2.33
N SER A 129 11.53 12.72 -1.62
CA SER A 129 12.78 13.18 -1.02
C SER A 129 14.01 12.97 -1.91
N ILE A 130 13.81 12.60 -3.19
CA ILE A 130 14.90 12.20 -4.09
C ILE A 130 15.97 13.30 -4.28
N GLU A 131 15.58 14.58 -4.21
CA GLU A 131 16.50 15.72 -4.22
C GLU A 131 17.42 15.79 -2.99
N VAL A 132 16.86 15.50 -1.81
CA VAL A 132 17.63 15.42 -0.55
C VAL A 132 18.61 14.25 -0.62
N ILE A 133 18.18 13.12 -1.19
CA ILE A 133 19.03 11.94 -1.40
C ILE A 133 20.19 12.27 -2.35
N SER A 134 19.92 12.91 -3.50
CA SER A 134 20.96 13.32 -4.46
C SER A 134 21.96 14.28 -3.82
N SER A 135 21.47 15.28 -3.10
CA SER A 135 22.30 16.24 -2.36
C SER A 135 23.14 15.56 -1.27
N THR A 136 22.56 14.60 -0.56
CA THR A 136 23.25 13.78 0.45
C THR A 136 24.35 12.96 -0.19
N GLN A 137 24.08 12.25 -1.29
CA GLN A 137 25.09 11.46 -1.99
C GLN A 137 26.24 12.33 -2.48
N LYS A 138 25.97 13.50 -3.08
CA LYS A 138 27.01 14.46 -3.51
C LYS A 138 27.92 14.88 -2.36
N LYS A 139 27.40 14.96 -1.13
CA LYS A 139 28.17 15.31 0.06
C LYS A 139 28.89 14.12 0.68
N LEU A 140 28.26 12.93 0.69
CA LEU A 140 28.91 11.66 1.05
C LEU A 140 30.17 11.46 0.22
N ARG A 141 30.10 11.62 -1.10
CA ARG A 141 31.26 11.54 -2.01
C ARG A 141 32.44 12.43 -1.61
N LYS A 142 32.17 13.62 -1.07
CA LYS A 142 33.20 14.59 -0.68
C LYS A 142 33.80 14.27 0.71
N GLU A 143 32.99 13.77 1.63
CA GLU A 143 33.35 13.67 3.05
C GLU A 143 33.60 12.24 3.54
N LEU A 144 33.04 11.25 2.85
CA LEU A 144 33.11 9.81 3.09
C LEU A 144 33.26 9.08 1.74
N PRO A 145 34.41 9.23 1.05
CA PRO A 145 34.60 8.77 -0.32
C PRO A 145 34.48 7.25 -0.51
N GLU A 146 34.53 6.46 0.58
CA GLU A 146 34.18 5.03 0.51
C GLU A 146 32.70 4.76 0.23
N ILE A 147 31.83 5.76 0.41
CA ILE A 147 30.41 5.73 0.07
C ILE A 147 30.19 6.64 -1.15
N ASP A 148 30.73 6.23 -2.31
CA ASP A 148 30.62 7.02 -3.55
C ASP A 148 29.23 6.90 -4.20
N GLU A 149 28.66 5.69 -4.10
CA GLU A 149 27.40 5.29 -4.71
C GLU A 149 26.66 4.30 -3.80
N PHE A 150 25.37 4.10 -4.06
CA PHE A 150 24.62 3.03 -3.39
C PHE A 150 24.98 1.67 -4.01
N ASP A 151 25.20 0.65 -3.18
CA ASP A 151 25.45 -0.71 -3.66
C ASP A 151 24.18 -1.30 -4.31
N LEU A 152 23.02 -0.93 -3.78
CA LEU A 152 21.71 -1.32 -4.31
C LEU A 152 20.68 -0.22 -4.04
N ILE A 153 19.93 0.17 -5.07
CA ILE A 153 18.68 0.93 -4.93
C ILE A 153 17.52 -0.03 -5.14
N ILE A 154 16.57 -0.01 -4.22
CA ILE A 154 15.32 -0.75 -4.28
C ILE A 154 14.19 0.25 -4.54
N CYS A 155 13.49 0.06 -5.65
CA CYS A 155 12.36 0.89 -6.05
C CYS A 155 11.06 0.11 -5.80
N ASP A 156 10.43 0.32 -4.65
CA ASP A 156 9.13 -0.28 -4.35
C ASP A 156 8.00 0.46 -5.04
N GLU A 157 6.89 -0.25 -5.28
CA GLU A 157 5.77 0.21 -6.10
C GLU A 157 6.22 0.84 -7.43
N ALA A 158 7.15 0.16 -8.11
CA ALA A 158 7.82 0.64 -9.33
C ALA A 158 6.86 0.98 -10.48
N HIS A 159 5.60 0.51 -10.44
CA HIS A 159 4.57 0.95 -11.39
C HIS A 159 4.23 2.45 -11.28
N ARG A 160 4.63 3.10 -10.18
CA ARG A 160 4.50 4.56 -9.99
C ARG A 160 5.66 5.35 -10.55
N THR A 161 6.78 4.70 -10.91
CA THR A 161 7.95 5.37 -11.53
C THR A 161 7.79 5.53 -13.04
N THR A 162 6.66 5.10 -13.58
CA THR A 162 6.25 5.35 -14.96
C THR A 162 5.65 6.76 -15.11
N GLY A 163 5.67 7.31 -16.32
CA GLY A 163 5.04 8.60 -16.59
C GLY A 163 5.49 9.19 -17.91
N VAL A 164 4.86 10.31 -18.29
CA VAL A 164 5.29 11.12 -19.43
C VAL A 164 5.99 12.35 -18.86
N THR A 165 7.25 12.54 -19.20
CA THR A 165 7.99 13.78 -18.95
C THR A 165 8.09 14.54 -20.26
N LEU A 166 7.54 15.74 -20.31
CA LEU A 166 7.75 16.66 -21.43
C LEU A 166 9.17 17.22 -21.37
N LYS A 167 9.82 17.32 -22.52
CA LYS A 167 11.19 17.82 -22.64
C LYS A 167 11.23 19.32 -22.25
N GLY A 168 11.79 19.61 -21.09
CA GLY A 168 11.92 20.97 -20.53
C GLY A 168 11.13 21.21 -19.24
N ASP A 169 10.28 20.28 -18.81
CA ASP A 169 9.61 20.32 -17.50
C ASP A 169 10.44 19.62 -16.42
N ASP A 170 10.26 20.04 -15.16
CA ASP A 170 10.84 19.35 -14.01
C ASP A 170 10.29 17.91 -13.93
N GLU A 171 11.19 16.93 -14.07
CA GLU A 171 10.85 15.52 -13.92
C GLU A 171 10.17 15.25 -12.58
N SER A 172 9.09 14.47 -12.59
CA SER A 172 8.46 14.02 -11.35
C SER A 172 9.49 13.28 -10.49
N ALA A 173 9.38 13.43 -9.17
CA ALA A 173 10.27 12.77 -8.23
C ALA A 173 10.32 11.23 -8.41
N PHE A 174 9.26 10.66 -8.98
CA PHE A 174 9.15 9.23 -9.28
C PHE A 174 9.97 8.80 -10.51
N VAL A 175 10.26 9.69 -11.46
CA VAL A 175 11.01 9.39 -12.70
C VAL A 175 12.52 9.59 -12.51
N LYS A 176 12.93 10.58 -11.70
CA LYS A 176 14.33 10.91 -11.41
C LYS A 176 15.16 9.74 -10.88
N VAL A 177 14.51 8.71 -10.33
CA VAL A 177 15.16 7.48 -9.86
C VAL A 177 15.84 6.70 -10.99
N HIS A 178 15.45 6.91 -12.25
CA HIS A 178 16.01 6.19 -13.40
C HIS A 178 17.34 6.77 -13.88
N ASP A 179 17.69 7.99 -13.49
CA ASP A 179 18.92 8.66 -13.89
C ASP A 179 20.07 8.35 -12.91
N ASN A 180 21.16 7.77 -13.43
CA ASN A 180 22.36 7.45 -12.64
C ASN A 180 23.23 8.70 -12.39
N ASP A 181 23.13 9.74 -13.21
CA ASP A 181 23.82 11.00 -12.98
C ASP A 181 23.15 11.79 -11.84
N PHE A 182 21.83 11.60 -11.68
CA PHE A 182 21.06 12.15 -10.57
C PHE A 182 21.34 11.46 -9.22
N ILE A 183 21.22 10.13 -9.16
CA ILE A 183 21.58 9.30 -8.00
C ILE A 183 22.37 8.06 -8.47
N LYS A 184 23.64 7.98 -8.10
CA LYS A 184 24.52 6.88 -8.49
C LYS A 184 24.21 5.58 -7.75
N ALA A 185 24.22 4.46 -8.47
CA ALA A 185 24.18 3.14 -7.87
C ALA A 185 24.84 2.10 -8.74
N LYS A 186 25.39 1.06 -8.10
CA LYS A 186 25.88 -0.14 -8.77
C LYS A 186 24.75 -0.97 -9.35
N LYS A 187 23.67 -1.15 -8.57
CA LYS A 187 22.53 -1.98 -8.95
C LYS A 187 21.21 -1.30 -8.60
N ARG A 188 20.18 -1.54 -9.42
CA ARG A 188 18.81 -1.08 -9.20
C ARG A 188 17.82 -2.24 -9.37
N LEU A 189 17.01 -2.44 -8.35
CA LEU A 189 15.96 -3.45 -8.34
C LEU A 189 14.59 -2.75 -8.30
N TYR A 190 13.79 -2.96 -9.33
CA TYR A 190 12.44 -2.44 -9.44
C TYR A 190 11.46 -3.53 -9.04
N MET A 191 10.54 -3.26 -8.11
CA MET A 191 9.61 -4.29 -7.67
C MET A 191 8.18 -3.79 -7.59
N THR A 192 7.25 -4.64 -8.03
CA THR A 192 5.82 -4.34 -8.03
C THR A 192 5.00 -5.61 -8.23
N ALA A 193 3.72 -5.57 -7.85
CA ALA A 193 2.76 -6.61 -8.20
C ALA A 193 2.10 -6.35 -9.56
N THR A 194 2.01 -5.09 -9.96
CA THR A 194 1.16 -4.61 -11.06
C THR A 194 1.98 -3.78 -12.04
N PRO A 195 2.83 -4.41 -12.88
CA PRO A 195 3.66 -3.67 -13.82
C PRO A 195 2.79 -2.86 -14.78
N ARG A 196 3.10 -1.58 -14.96
CA ARG A 196 2.33 -0.67 -15.80
C ARG A 196 2.94 -0.59 -17.19
N LEU A 197 2.17 -1.03 -18.19
CA LEU A 197 2.52 -1.05 -19.60
C LEU A 197 1.63 -0.06 -20.37
N TYR A 198 2.21 0.63 -21.34
CA TYR A 198 1.47 1.54 -22.23
C TYR A 198 1.31 0.90 -23.61
N SER A 199 0.18 1.14 -24.28
CA SER A 199 -0.03 0.68 -25.65
C SER A 199 0.87 1.41 -26.64
N ASP A 200 1.15 0.77 -27.78
CA ASP A 200 2.01 1.34 -28.82
C ASP A 200 1.50 2.69 -29.34
N ASP A 201 0.18 2.90 -29.37
CA ASP A 201 -0.43 4.19 -29.72
C ASP A 201 -0.02 5.32 -28.76
N ILE A 202 0.06 5.03 -27.45
CA ILE A 202 0.48 6.02 -26.44
C ILE A 202 1.98 6.29 -26.57
N LYS A 203 2.78 5.24 -26.80
CA LYS A 203 4.23 5.37 -27.04
C LYS A 203 4.51 6.23 -28.27
N SER A 204 3.78 6.00 -29.37
CA SER A 204 3.89 6.77 -30.61
C SER A 204 3.51 8.24 -30.40
N LYS A 205 2.41 8.52 -29.69
CA LYS A 205 2.00 9.89 -29.37
C LYS A 205 3.02 10.63 -28.51
N ALA A 206 3.61 9.97 -27.52
CA ALA A 206 4.67 10.55 -26.69
C ALA A 206 5.90 10.90 -27.54
N ALA A 207 6.34 9.99 -28.42
CA ALA A 207 7.46 10.24 -29.34
C ALA A 207 7.18 11.40 -30.30
N GLN A 208 5.93 11.53 -30.80
CA GLN A 208 5.51 12.66 -31.65
C GLN A 208 5.49 14.00 -30.89
N ALA A 209 5.19 13.97 -29.59
CA ALA A 209 5.17 15.14 -28.72
C ALA A 209 6.56 15.46 -28.12
N ASP A 210 7.62 14.79 -28.58
CA ASP A 210 8.99 14.91 -28.07
C ASP A 210 9.06 14.69 -26.53
N ALA A 211 8.18 13.81 -26.02
CA ALA A 211 8.02 13.49 -24.61
C ALA A 211 8.63 12.13 -24.28
N VAL A 212 9.35 12.03 -23.16
CA VAL A 212 9.92 10.76 -22.67
C VAL A 212 8.84 10.02 -21.90
N LEU A 213 8.47 8.83 -22.37
CA LEU A 213 7.52 7.95 -21.70
C LEU A 213 8.27 6.82 -20.99
N CYS A 214 8.24 6.83 -19.66
CA CYS A 214 8.77 5.75 -18.84
C CYS A 214 7.74 4.62 -18.77
N SER A 215 8.02 3.49 -19.43
CA SER A 215 7.21 2.26 -19.35
C SER A 215 8.03 1.11 -18.81
N MET A 216 7.41 0.21 -18.03
CA MET A 216 8.14 -0.88 -17.38
C MET A 216 8.65 -1.97 -18.34
N ASP A 217 8.29 -1.93 -19.62
CA ASP A 217 8.87 -2.80 -20.66
C ASP A 217 10.14 -2.23 -21.31
N ASP A 218 10.55 -1.02 -20.94
CA ASP A 218 11.85 -0.47 -21.31
C ASP A 218 12.98 -1.18 -20.54
N LEU A 219 13.76 -1.98 -21.26
CA LEU A 219 14.87 -2.76 -20.71
C LEU A 219 16.07 -1.89 -20.31
N ASP A 220 16.29 -0.76 -20.98
CA ASP A 220 17.40 0.14 -20.63
C ASP A 220 17.12 0.86 -19.30
N MET A 221 15.84 1.18 -19.07
CA MET A 221 15.40 1.89 -17.87
C MET A 221 15.20 0.98 -16.66
N TYR A 222 14.54 -0.17 -16.85
CA TYR A 222 14.14 -1.07 -15.76
C TYR A 222 14.89 -2.40 -15.71
N GLY A 223 15.57 -2.79 -16.79
CA GLY A 223 16.17 -4.12 -16.93
C GLY A 223 15.15 -5.24 -17.17
N ASP A 224 15.65 -6.46 -17.29
CA ASP A 224 14.85 -7.67 -17.48
C ASP A 224 14.12 -8.11 -16.18
N GLU A 225 13.15 -8.99 -16.34
CA GLU A 225 12.49 -9.64 -15.22
C GLU A 225 13.36 -10.75 -14.64
N ILE A 226 13.88 -10.52 -13.43
CA ILE A 226 14.67 -11.48 -12.67
C ILE A 226 13.79 -12.66 -12.23
N TYR A 227 12.56 -12.34 -11.83
CA TYR A 227 11.59 -13.30 -11.34
C TYR A 227 10.17 -12.72 -11.46
N ARG A 228 9.23 -13.62 -11.76
CA ARG A 228 7.79 -13.35 -11.80
C ARG A 228 7.06 -14.44 -11.05
N ILE A 229 6.13 -14.04 -10.18
CA ILE A 229 5.07 -14.89 -9.65
C ILE A 229 3.75 -14.12 -9.69
N GLY A 230 2.85 -14.55 -10.57
CA GLY A 230 1.53 -13.95 -10.73
C GLY A 230 0.57 -14.39 -9.61
N PHE A 231 -0.58 -13.72 -9.49
CA PHE A 231 -1.60 -14.09 -8.51
C PHE A 231 -2.11 -15.52 -8.75
N GLY A 232 -2.47 -15.87 -9.99
CA GLY A 232 -2.95 -17.22 -10.34
C GLY A 232 -1.92 -18.31 -10.01
N GLU A 233 -0.65 -18.10 -10.37
CA GLU A 233 0.43 -19.04 -10.03
C GLU A 233 0.63 -19.17 -8.51
N ALA A 234 0.48 -18.08 -7.74
CA ALA A 234 0.57 -18.12 -6.30
C ALA A 234 -0.61 -18.89 -5.66
N VAL A 235 -1.82 -18.79 -6.23
CA VAL A 235 -2.98 -19.59 -5.82
C VAL A 235 -2.77 -21.07 -6.15
N GLU A 236 -2.31 -21.40 -7.37
CA GLU A 236 -2.00 -22.78 -7.77
C GLU A 236 -0.93 -23.46 -6.90
N LYS A 237 -0.06 -22.66 -6.27
CA LYS A 237 0.99 -23.11 -5.36
C LYS A 237 0.58 -23.08 -3.88
N ASP A 238 -0.69 -22.85 -3.57
CA ASP A 238 -1.21 -22.73 -2.21
C ASP A 238 -0.50 -21.63 -1.37
N LEU A 239 0.05 -20.61 -2.03
CA LEU A 239 0.70 -19.47 -1.38
C LEU A 239 -0.29 -18.35 -1.07
N LEU A 240 -1.38 -18.26 -1.83
CA LEU A 240 -2.46 -17.30 -1.66
C LEU A 240 -3.81 -18.00 -1.75
N THR A 241 -4.80 -17.46 -1.04
CA THR A 241 -6.20 -17.84 -1.23
C THR A 241 -6.76 -17.09 -2.44
N ASP A 242 -7.50 -17.79 -3.29
CA ASP A 242 -8.19 -17.18 -4.43
C ASP A 242 -9.28 -16.19 -3.96
N TYR A 243 -9.62 -15.20 -4.80
CA TYR A 243 -10.70 -14.26 -4.51
C TYR A 243 -11.96 -14.59 -5.30
N LYS A 244 -13.11 -14.24 -4.74
CA LYS A 244 -14.41 -14.30 -5.44
C LYS A 244 -14.97 -12.89 -5.56
N VAL A 245 -15.33 -12.49 -6.77
CA VAL A 245 -15.99 -11.19 -7.02
C VAL A 245 -17.49 -11.39 -6.94
N LEU A 246 -18.11 -10.79 -5.92
CA LEU A 246 -19.56 -10.78 -5.74
C LEU A 246 -20.12 -9.43 -6.19
N ILE A 247 -20.85 -9.41 -7.31
CA ILE A 247 -21.54 -8.21 -7.80
C ILE A 247 -23.00 -8.30 -7.35
N LEU A 248 -23.39 -7.42 -6.43
CA LEU A 248 -24.74 -7.39 -5.88
C LEU A 248 -25.58 -6.37 -6.63
N THR A 249 -26.69 -6.82 -7.20
CA THR A 249 -27.72 -5.95 -7.76
C THR A 249 -28.96 -6.02 -6.88
N LEU A 250 -29.39 -4.88 -6.35
CA LEU A 250 -30.57 -4.78 -5.50
C LEU A 250 -31.59 -3.88 -6.18
N SER A 251 -32.85 -4.25 -6.08
CA SER A 251 -33.97 -3.38 -6.45
C SER A 251 -34.65 -2.83 -5.20
N ASP A 252 -35.35 -1.70 -5.32
CA ASP A 252 -36.10 -1.10 -4.21
C ASP A 252 -37.16 -2.05 -3.62
N LYS A 253 -37.58 -3.06 -4.39
CA LYS A 253 -38.54 -4.08 -3.98
C LYS A 253 -37.94 -5.11 -3.02
N ASP A 254 -36.61 -5.21 -2.98
CA ASP A 254 -35.88 -6.15 -2.12
C ASP A 254 -35.62 -5.58 -0.72
N VAL A 255 -35.93 -4.29 -0.49
CA VAL A 255 -35.84 -3.62 0.80
C VAL A 255 -37.10 -3.88 1.63
N PRO A 256 -37.02 -4.50 2.83
CA PRO A 256 -38.23 -4.75 3.62
C PRO A 256 -38.96 -3.47 4.04
N PRO A 257 -40.30 -3.51 4.16
CA PRO A 257 -41.09 -2.35 4.58
C PRO A 257 -40.68 -1.74 5.93
N ALA A 258 -40.13 -2.55 6.84
CA ALA A 258 -39.62 -2.07 8.12
C ALA A 258 -38.41 -1.14 7.94
N VAL A 259 -37.50 -1.47 7.03
CA VAL A 259 -36.34 -0.62 6.71
C VAL A 259 -36.78 0.60 5.91
N GLN A 260 -37.74 0.45 4.98
CA GLN A 260 -38.34 1.59 4.27
C GLN A 260 -38.96 2.62 5.22
N LYS A 261 -39.62 2.18 6.31
CA LYS A 261 -40.16 3.07 7.33
C LYS A 261 -39.07 3.79 8.13
N MET A 262 -37.98 3.10 8.47
CA MET A 262 -36.85 3.74 9.14
C MET A 262 -36.18 4.81 8.27
N ILE A 263 -36.02 4.54 6.97
CA ILE A 263 -35.50 5.52 5.99
C ILE A 263 -36.45 6.73 5.87
N ALA A 264 -37.75 6.50 6.01
CA ALA A 264 -38.77 7.55 5.88
C ALA A 264 -38.94 8.42 7.15
N ASP A 265 -38.38 8.00 8.29
CA ASP A 265 -38.41 8.81 9.52
C ASP A 265 -37.49 10.02 9.37
N LYS A 266 -38.07 11.22 9.51
CA LYS A 266 -37.42 12.53 9.28
C LYS A 266 -36.25 12.84 10.22
N GLU A 267 -36.09 12.07 11.30
CA GLU A 267 -34.92 12.17 12.19
C GLU A 267 -33.73 11.34 11.69
N SER A 268 -33.93 10.44 10.73
CA SER A 268 -32.86 9.66 10.12
C SER A 268 -32.38 10.33 8.82
N GLU A 269 -31.09 10.62 8.72
CA GLU A 269 -30.48 11.20 7.50
C GLU A 269 -30.19 10.15 6.41
N ILE A 270 -30.79 8.95 6.48
CA ILE A 270 -30.44 7.82 5.62
C ILE A 270 -31.15 7.98 4.28
N ASN A 271 -30.39 7.99 3.17
CA ASN A 271 -30.99 7.98 1.83
C ASN A 271 -31.42 6.55 1.46
N THR A 272 -32.49 6.40 0.67
CA THR A 272 -33.00 5.11 0.20
C THR A 272 -31.93 4.27 -0.51
N ASP A 273 -31.08 4.94 -1.27
CA ASP A 273 -29.97 4.32 -2.00
C ASP A 273 -28.89 3.73 -1.07
N ASP A 274 -28.63 4.38 0.07
CA ASP A 274 -27.66 3.93 1.08
C ASP A 274 -28.17 2.69 1.83
N ALA A 275 -29.47 2.65 2.12
CA ALA A 275 -30.09 1.53 2.81
C ALA A 275 -30.17 0.26 1.96
N SER A 276 -30.44 0.39 0.66
CA SER A 276 -30.38 -0.73 -0.28
C SER A 276 -28.98 -1.32 -0.29
N LYS A 277 -27.92 -0.50 -0.47
CA LYS A 277 -26.52 -0.95 -0.44
C LYS A 277 -26.17 -1.67 0.86
N LEU A 278 -26.62 -1.14 1.99
CA LEU A 278 -26.38 -1.73 3.31
C LEU A 278 -27.03 -3.11 3.48
N ILE A 279 -28.28 -3.28 3.06
CA ILE A 279 -28.95 -4.60 3.09
C ILE A 279 -28.20 -5.59 2.20
N GLY A 280 -27.76 -5.14 1.03
CA GLY A 280 -26.92 -5.93 0.14
C GLY A 280 -25.67 -6.43 0.82
N CYS A 281 -24.94 -5.51 1.46
CA CYS A 281 -23.74 -5.84 2.22
C CYS A 281 -24.03 -6.85 3.34
N ILE A 282 -25.08 -6.66 4.15
CA ILE A 282 -25.45 -7.60 5.22
C ILE A 282 -25.73 -8.99 4.64
N ASN A 283 -26.52 -9.06 3.57
CA ASN A 283 -26.86 -10.33 2.92
C ASN A 283 -25.63 -11.04 2.35
N ALA A 284 -24.73 -10.29 1.70
CA ALA A 284 -23.50 -10.85 1.16
C ALA A 284 -22.53 -11.33 2.24
N LEU A 285 -22.36 -10.55 3.32
CA LEU A 285 -21.55 -10.95 4.47
C LEU A 285 -22.16 -12.16 5.20
N SER A 286 -23.49 -12.28 5.22
CA SER A 286 -24.23 -13.45 5.73
C SER A 286 -24.28 -14.63 4.75
N LYS A 287 -23.78 -14.44 3.52
CA LYS A 287 -23.88 -15.41 2.41
C LYS A 287 -25.31 -15.86 2.11
N GLN A 288 -26.27 -14.95 2.31
CA GLN A 288 -27.69 -15.11 1.98
C GLN A 288 -28.01 -14.32 0.71
N ILE A 289 -27.45 -14.75 -0.42
CA ILE A 289 -27.66 -14.07 -1.71
C ILE A 289 -28.92 -14.63 -2.39
N LEU A 290 -29.81 -13.73 -2.80
CA LEU A 290 -30.99 -14.07 -3.58
C LEU A 290 -30.57 -14.37 -5.03
N GLY A 291 -31.00 -15.51 -5.58
CA GLY A 291 -30.78 -15.85 -6.99
C GLY A 291 -29.44 -16.51 -7.33
N ASP A 292 -28.62 -16.86 -6.35
CA ASP A 292 -27.31 -17.54 -6.56
C ASP A 292 -27.42 -19.08 -6.68
N GLU A 293 -28.63 -19.63 -6.76
CA GLU A 293 -28.92 -21.09 -6.84
C GLU A 293 -28.23 -21.97 -5.78
N GLY A 294 -27.62 -21.39 -4.74
CA GLY A 294 -26.89 -22.11 -3.69
C GLY A 294 -25.39 -22.24 -3.90
N ILE A 295 -24.82 -21.70 -4.99
CA ILE A 295 -23.40 -21.85 -5.37
C ILE A 295 -22.44 -21.42 -4.25
N ILE A 296 -22.72 -20.29 -3.59
CA ILE A 296 -21.89 -19.79 -2.49
C ILE A 296 -22.05 -20.67 -1.25
N LYS A 297 -23.27 -21.12 -0.92
CA LYS A 297 -23.51 -21.99 0.23
C LYS A 297 -22.84 -23.36 0.08
N ASP A 298 -22.79 -23.89 -1.13
CA ASP A 298 -22.18 -25.20 -1.40
C ASP A 298 -20.64 -25.16 -1.34
N SER A 299 -20.04 -24.00 -1.62
CA SER A 299 -18.58 -23.86 -1.64
C SER A 299 -17.98 -23.24 -0.39
N ASP A 300 -18.68 -22.32 0.27
CA ASP A 300 -18.19 -21.57 1.41
C ASP A 300 -19.37 -21.06 2.26
N PRO A 301 -20.02 -21.91 3.09
CA PRO A 301 -21.30 -21.59 3.74
C PRO A 301 -21.21 -20.60 4.90
N GLU A 302 -20.04 -20.46 5.53
CA GLU A 302 -19.90 -19.75 6.81
C GLU A 302 -19.91 -18.23 6.66
N PRO A 303 -20.59 -17.46 7.52
CA PRO A 303 -20.61 -16.00 7.38
C PRO A 303 -19.24 -15.33 7.45
N MET A 304 -19.10 -14.20 6.75
CA MET A 304 -17.87 -13.40 6.77
C MET A 304 -17.74 -12.67 8.11
N LYS A 305 -16.54 -12.68 8.70
CA LYS A 305 -16.28 -12.14 10.04
C LYS A 305 -15.65 -10.74 10.05
N ARG A 306 -15.02 -10.34 8.94
CA ARG A 306 -14.22 -9.11 8.86
C ARG A 306 -14.34 -8.51 7.47
N ALA A 307 -14.53 -7.20 7.39
CA ALA A 307 -14.53 -6.47 6.13
C ALA A 307 -13.90 -5.07 6.27
N VAL A 308 -13.47 -4.54 5.14
CA VAL A 308 -13.08 -3.14 4.99
C VAL A 308 -13.97 -2.51 3.93
N GLY A 309 -14.67 -1.44 4.28
CA GLY A 309 -15.53 -0.68 3.38
C GLY A 309 -14.81 0.55 2.85
N PHE A 310 -14.82 0.73 1.53
CA PHE A 310 -14.22 1.89 0.88
C PHE A 310 -15.30 2.88 0.46
N CYS A 311 -15.23 4.10 0.98
CA CYS A 311 -16.18 5.15 0.65
C CYS A 311 -15.51 6.25 -0.17
N GLN A 312 -16.31 7.04 -0.89
CA GLN A 312 -15.80 8.14 -1.72
C GLN A 312 -15.31 9.36 -0.94
N SER A 313 -15.71 9.49 0.33
CA SER A 313 -15.29 10.58 1.21
C SER A 313 -15.48 10.23 2.69
N ILE A 314 -14.73 10.92 3.56
CA ILE A 314 -14.78 10.76 5.02
C ILE A 314 -16.21 10.98 5.55
N ALA A 315 -16.91 12.01 5.05
CA ALA A 315 -18.28 12.30 5.45
C ALA A 315 -19.24 11.15 5.13
N VAL A 316 -19.11 10.55 3.95
CA VAL A 316 -19.91 9.39 3.54
C VAL A 316 -19.55 8.16 4.38
N SER A 317 -18.26 7.95 4.65
CA SER A 317 -17.78 6.84 5.47
C SER A 317 -18.34 6.88 6.90
N LYS A 318 -18.31 8.05 7.55
CA LYS A 318 -18.90 8.28 8.88
C LYS A 318 -20.42 8.03 8.87
N LYS A 319 -21.11 8.50 7.84
CA LYS A 319 -22.56 8.28 7.67
C LYS A 319 -22.90 6.80 7.50
N ILE A 320 -22.17 6.09 6.63
CA ILE A 320 -22.36 4.65 6.40
C ILE A 320 -22.08 3.85 7.66
N THR A 321 -21.02 4.17 8.40
CA THR A 321 -20.73 3.54 9.70
C THR A 321 -21.87 3.71 10.69
N ALA A 322 -22.42 4.92 10.84
CA ALA A 322 -23.57 5.15 11.70
C ALA A 322 -24.80 4.34 11.24
N THR A 323 -25.04 4.31 9.92
CA THR A 323 -26.15 3.57 9.32
C THR A 323 -26.01 2.07 9.56
N PHE A 324 -24.82 1.47 9.42
CA PHE A 324 -24.56 0.07 9.73
C PHE A 324 -24.93 -0.27 11.17
N ASN A 325 -24.54 0.57 12.13
CA ASN A 325 -24.80 0.30 13.55
C ASN A 325 -26.28 0.45 13.93
N THR A 326 -27.04 1.33 13.27
CA THR A 326 -28.47 1.54 13.55
C THR A 326 -29.38 0.60 12.77
N ALA A 327 -29.14 0.44 11.47
CA ALA A 327 -30.06 -0.27 10.57
C ALA A 327 -29.95 -1.79 10.71
N THR A 328 -28.78 -2.32 11.08
CA THR A 328 -28.57 -3.79 11.14
C THR A 328 -29.52 -4.47 12.11
N SER A 329 -29.63 -3.96 13.34
CA SER A 329 -30.52 -4.53 14.37
C SER A 329 -31.98 -4.52 13.93
N ALA A 330 -32.42 -3.42 13.31
CA ALA A 330 -33.81 -3.30 12.88
C ALA A 330 -34.12 -4.16 11.66
N TYR A 331 -33.19 -4.29 10.71
CA TYR A 331 -33.31 -5.21 9.59
C TYR A 331 -33.39 -6.65 10.07
N ILE A 332 -32.46 -7.10 10.91
CA ILE A 332 -32.46 -8.47 11.46
C ILE A 332 -33.76 -8.75 12.23
N ASN A 333 -34.23 -7.80 13.04
CA ASN A 333 -35.48 -7.96 13.79
C ASN A 333 -36.73 -8.07 12.89
N SER A 334 -36.68 -7.54 11.66
CA SER A 334 -37.77 -7.63 10.68
C SER A 334 -37.83 -8.98 9.95
N LEU A 335 -36.78 -9.80 10.04
CA LEU A 335 -36.72 -11.10 9.37
C LEU A 335 -37.44 -12.19 10.19
N PRO A 336 -37.90 -13.27 9.56
CA PRO A 336 -38.40 -14.45 10.27
C PRO A 336 -37.33 -15.08 11.17
N GLU A 337 -37.71 -15.64 12.32
CA GLU A 337 -36.78 -16.25 13.30
C GLU A 337 -35.81 -17.27 12.66
N GLU A 338 -36.29 -18.09 11.73
CA GLU A 338 -35.49 -19.07 10.99
C GLU A 338 -34.33 -18.45 10.21
N LYS A 339 -34.48 -17.20 9.74
CA LYS A 339 -33.43 -16.48 9.01
C LYS A 339 -32.51 -15.72 9.96
N LYS A 340 -32.99 -15.25 11.11
CA LYS A 340 -32.20 -14.45 12.07
C LYS A 340 -30.93 -15.17 12.52
N SER A 341 -30.99 -16.47 12.76
CA SER A 341 -29.84 -17.27 13.20
C SER A 341 -28.74 -17.42 12.15
N SER A 342 -29.04 -17.13 10.88
CA SER A 342 -28.10 -17.23 9.74
C SER A 342 -27.56 -15.88 9.26
N MET A 343 -27.92 -14.78 9.94
CA MET A 343 -27.53 -13.42 9.56
C MET A 343 -26.40 -12.92 10.45
N VAL A 344 -25.47 -12.18 9.85
CA VAL A 344 -24.42 -11.51 10.62
C VAL A 344 -24.96 -10.26 11.30
N VAL A 345 -24.57 -10.09 12.56
CA VAL A 345 -24.67 -8.82 13.28
C VAL A 345 -23.41 -8.02 12.96
N LEU A 346 -23.60 -6.85 12.36
CA LEU A 346 -22.52 -5.96 11.97
C LEU A 346 -22.19 -4.99 13.10
N GLU A 347 -20.90 -4.85 13.39
CA GLU A 347 -20.36 -3.71 14.13
C GLU A 347 -19.45 -2.94 13.18
N SER A 348 -19.73 -1.67 12.94
CA SER A 348 -18.96 -0.80 12.05
C SER A 348 -18.24 0.29 12.82
N LYS A 349 -16.98 0.53 12.47
CA LYS A 349 -16.21 1.70 12.91
C LYS A 349 -15.59 2.40 11.71
N HIS A 350 -15.33 3.69 11.86
CA HIS A 350 -14.70 4.50 10.83
C HIS A 350 -13.21 4.72 11.15
N ILE A 351 -12.38 4.78 10.10
CA ILE A 351 -10.96 5.09 10.17
C ILE A 351 -10.60 6.09 9.05
N ASP A 352 -9.88 7.16 9.36
CA ASP A 352 -9.43 8.15 8.36
C ASP A 352 -8.02 8.70 8.68
N GLY A 353 -7.46 9.46 7.72
CA GLY A 353 -6.14 10.07 7.82
C GLY A 353 -6.01 11.23 8.82
N THR A 354 -7.11 11.70 9.42
CA THR A 354 -7.10 12.72 10.48
C THR A 354 -6.82 12.11 11.86
N MET A 355 -6.93 10.79 11.98
CA MET A 355 -6.64 10.05 13.21
C MET A 355 -5.14 9.84 13.41
N SER A 356 -4.70 9.85 14.67
CA SER A 356 -3.30 9.53 15.01
C SER A 356 -2.96 8.06 14.72
N ALA A 357 -1.69 7.73 14.49
CA ALA A 357 -1.29 6.34 14.26
C ALA A 357 -1.71 5.37 15.38
N PRO A 358 -1.61 5.71 16.69
CA PRO A 358 -2.09 4.83 17.75
C PRO A 358 -3.60 4.54 17.67
N GLN A 359 -4.41 5.52 17.29
CA GLN A 359 -5.86 5.33 17.11
C GLN A 359 -6.15 4.41 15.91
N ARG A 360 -5.44 4.61 14.79
CA ARG A 360 -5.56 3.73 13.62
C ARG A 360 -5.15 2.29 13.95
N ASP A 361 -4.08 2.10 14.71
CA ASP A 361 -3.61 0.79 15.15
C ASP A 361 -4.61 0.09 16.10
N GLU A 362 -5.26 0.84 16.99
CA GLU A 362 -6.34 0.33 17.85
C GLU A 362 -7.54 -0.17 17.02
N LEU A 363 -7.96 0.61 16.02
CA LEU A 363 -9.05 0.23 15.12
C LEU A 363 -8.71 -1.01 14.28
N LEU A 364 -7.50 -1.07 13.72
CA LEU A 364 -7.01 -2.25 13.00
C LEU A 364 -6.92 -3.47 13.91
N SER A 365 -6.54 -3.29 15.17
CA SER A 365 -6.51 -4.36 16.18
C SER A 365 -7.91 -4.83 16.56
N TRP A 366 -8.86 -3.91 16.69
CA TRP A 366 -10.28 -4.23 16.89
C TRP A 366 -10.84 -5.06 15.73
N LEU A 367 -10.54 -4.69 14.47
CA LEU A 367 -10.96 -5.46 13.29
C LEU A 367 -10.36 -6.88 13.30
N LYS A 368 -9.08 -7.02 13.68
CA LYS A 368 -8.37 -8.30 13.75
C LYS A 368 -8.82 -9.18 14.92
N GLY A 369 -9.33 -8.58 16.00
CA GLY A 369 -9.75 -9.30 17.19
C GLY A 369 -10.78 -10.39 16.91
N ASP A 370 -10.90 -11.35 17.83
CA ASP A 370 -11.88 -12.42 17.71
C ASP A 370 -13.31 -11.89 17.85
N VAL A 371 -14.22 -12.53 17.12
CA VAL A 371 -15.64 -12.23 17.05
C VAL A 371 -16.43 -13.51 17.21
N ASN A 372 -17.66 -13.40 17.71
CA ASN A 372 -18.58 -14.53 17.80
C ASN A 372 -18.94 -15.07 16.39
N GLU A 373 -19.50 -16.28 16.30
CA GLU A 373 -19.78 -16.95 15.00
C GLU A 373 -20.61 -16.09 14.03
N ASN A 374 -21.60 -15.35 14.56
CA ASN A 374 -22.51 -14.51 13.78
C ASN A 374 -22.20 -13.01 13.87
N GLU A 375 -20.98 -12.62 14.25
CA GLU A 375 -20.57 -11.22 14.35
C GLU A 375 -19.57 -10.89 13.24
N CYS A 376 -19.78 -9.76 12.57
CA CYS A 376 -18.87 -9.25 11.55
C CYS A 376 -18.46 -7.82 11.88
N ARG A 377 -17.14 -7.59 11.92
CA ARG A 377 -16.57 -6.25 12.12
C ARG A 377 -16.22 -5.62 10.78
N ILE A 378 -16.60 -4.35 10.62
CA ILE A 378 -16.32 -3.57 9.42
C ILE A 378 -15.57 -2.29 9.80
N LEU A 379 -14.44 -2.04 9.14
CA LEU A 379 -13.83 -0.71 9.13
C LEU A 379 -14.18 0.01 7.83
N THR A 380 -14.84 1.17 7.91
CA THR A 380 -15.05 2.03 6.74
C THR A 380 -14.00 3.13 6.71
N ASN A 381 -13.40 3.37 5.55
CA ASN A 381 -12.54 4.55 5.29
C ASN A 381 -13.20 5.50 4.28
#